data_AF-A0A293MWI7-F1
#
_entry.id   AF-A0A293MWI7-F1
#
_cell.length_a   1.000
_cell.length_b   1.000
_cell.length_c   1.000
_cell.angle_alpha   90.00
_cell.angle_beta   90.00
_cell.angle_gamma   90.00
#
_symmetry.space_group_name_H-M   'P 1'
#
loop_
_entity.id
_entity.type
_entity.pdbx_description
1 polymer ?
#
loop_
_entity_poly.entity_id
_entity_poly.type
_entity_poly.pdbx_seq_one_letter_code
_entity_poly.pdbx_strand_id
1 'polypeptide(L)'
;MKFVVSSAALILLAFVNVSDAIGCQDPTPFRGSWVIGVDNKECVALVKEKCGNLRQYATGKWVRGRKVRDNCNNIPRWTAIATFLNPGNKYRGHAAIFESCASDGIWVYDQWNTQPVQRRKIRYGNTNKPNYNGDNFYTIEL
;
A
#
# COMPACT_ATOMS: atom_id res chain seq x y z
N MET A 1 51.71 23.68 26.99
CA MET A 1 51.22 23.20 25.69
C MET A 1 50.11 22.18 25.97
N LYS A 2 48.83 22.53 25.73
CA LYS A 2 47.69 21.65 26.02
C LYS A 2 47.37 20.86 24.75
N PHE A 3 47.52 19.54 24.79
CA PHE A 3 47.09 18.64 23.72
C PHE A 3 45.57 18.45 23.82
N VAL A 4 44.84 18.85 22.79
CA VAL A 4 43.41 18.55 22.65
C VAL A 4 43.30 17.24 21.88
N VAL A 5 42.86 16.17 22.54
CA VAL A 5 42.49 14.92 21.89
C VAL A 5 41.09 15.12 21.31
N SER A 6 41.00 15.23 19.99
CA SER A 6 39.72 15.31 19.28
C SER A 6 39.23 13.89 19.00
N SER A 7 38.31 13.38 19.82
CA SER A 7 37.67 12.09 19.60
C SER A 7 36.68 12.20 18.44
N ALA A 8 37.04 11.63 17.28
CA ALA A 8 36.11 11.45 16.17
C ALA A 8 35.10 10.36 16.53
N ALA A 9 33.86 10.74 16.81
CA ALA A 9 32.74 9.80 16.95
C ALA A 9 32.41 9.23 15.57
N LEU A 10 32.74 7.96 15.33
CA LEU A 10 32.32 7.23 14.15
C LEU A 10 30.82 6.91 14.28
N ILE A 11 29.97 7.74 13.66
CA ILE A 11 28.54 7.45 13.54
C ILE A 11 28.39 6.35 12.47
N LEU A 12 28.29 5.10 12.91
CA LEU A 12 27.85 3.98 12.08
C LEU A 12 26.36 4.20 11.76
N LEU A 13 26.07 4.83 10.62
CA LEU A 13 24.73 4.79 10.01
C LEU A 13 24.45 3.35 9.61
N ALA A 14 23.76 2.61 10.47
CA ALA A 14 23.15 1.35 10.09
C ALA A 14 22.08 1.65 9.03
N PHE A 15 22.39 1.37 7.77
CA PHE A 15 21.40 1.32 6.71
C PHE A 15 20.47 0.14 6.99
N VAL A 16 19.42 0.40 7.76
CA VAL A 16 18.24 -0.48 7.77
C VAL A 16 17.65 -0.39 6.36
N ASN A 17 17.80 -1.46 5.58
CA ASN A 17 17.04 -1.64 4.34
C ASN A 17 15.57 -1.80 4.74
N VAL A 18 14.89 -0.67 4.92
CA VAL A 18 13.43 -0.65 4.97
C VAL A 18 13.00 -0.94 3.54
N SER A 19 12.44 -2.13 3.29
CA SER A 19 11.68 -2.35 2.07
C SER A 19 10.57 -1.30 2.06
N ASP A 20 10.79 -0.22 1.32
CA ASP A 20 9.91 0.93 1.32
C ASP A 20 8.63 0.56 0.57
N ALA A 21 7.52 0.66 1.28
CA ALA A 21 6.21 0.44 0.70
C ALA A 21 6.00 1.45 -0.45
N ILE A 22 5.44 0.99 -1.56
CA ILE A 22 5.34 1.81 -2.77
C ILE A 22 4.33 2.95 -2.54
N GLY A 23 4.80 4.19 -2.60
CA GLY A 23 3.98 5.39 -2.50
C GLY A 23 3.15 5.68 -3.75
N CYS A 24 2.07 6.42 -3.56
CA CYS A 24 1.10 6.80 -4.58
C CYS A 24 0.89 8.32 -4.65
N GLN A 25 0.44 8.77 -5.81
CA GLN A 25 -0.15 10.09 -5.99
C GLN A 25 -1.41 10.22 -5.12
N ASP A 26 -1.71 11.45 -4.68
CA ASP A 26 -2.98 11.77 -4.04
C ASP A 26 -4.15 11.43 -4.99
N PRO A 27 -5.03 10.47 -4.66
CA PRO A 27 -6.19 10.06 -5.42
C PRO A 27 -7.43 10.94 -5.20
N THR A 28 -7.41 11.92 -4.29
CA THR A 28 -8.54 12.82 -4.05
C THR A 28 -9.04 13.53 -5.31
N PRO A 29 -8.19 13.98 -6.26
CA PRO A 29 -8.65 14.63 -7.48
C PRO A 29 -9.37 13.68 -8.45
N PHE A 30 -9.20 12.36 -8.30
CA PHE A 30 -9.83 11.37 -9.18
C PHE A 30 -11.18 10.89 -8.64
N ARG A 31 -11.60 11.32 -7.44
CA ARG A 31 -12.86 10.88 -6.82
C ARG A 31 -14.05 11.14 -7.75
N GLY A 32 -14.91 10.13 -7.91
CA GLY A 32 -16.07 10.17 -8.80
C GLY A 32 -15.74 9.95 -10.27
N SER A 33 -14.45 9.87 -10.63
CA SER A 33 -13.98 9.58 -11.98
C SER A 33 -13.38 8.18 -12.07
N TRP A 34 -13.27 7.67 -13.29
CA TRP A 34 -12.56 6.42 -13.56
C TRP A 34 -11.08 6.69 -13.81
N VAL A 35 -10.21 5.94 -13.15
CA VAL A 35 -8.82 5.79 -13.62
C VAL A 35 -8.80 4.57 -14.53
N ILE A 36 -8.78 4.80 -15.84
CA ILE A 36 -8.73 3.73 -16.84
C ILE A 36 -7.28 3.45 -17.17
N GLY A 37 -6.79 2.27 -16.78
CA GLY A 37 -5.40 1.85 -16.95
C GLY A 37 -5.27 0.56 -17.75
N VAL A 38 -4.11 -0.07 -17.65
CA VAL A 38 -3.83 -1.37 -18.30
C VAL A 38 -4.79 -2.49 -17.88
N ASP A 39 -5.44 -2.36 -16.72
CA ASP A 39 -6.48 -3.27 -16.22
C ASP A 39 -7.89 -2.66 -16.32
N ASN A 40 -8.13 -1.76 -17.30
CA ASN A 40 -9.39 -1.05 -17.53
C ASN A 40 -9.89 -0.31 -16.27
N LYS A 41 -11.14 -0.57 -15.85
CA LYS A 41 -11.82 0.06 -14.71
C LYS A 41 -11.65 -0.71 -13.40
N GLU A 42 -10.74 -1.67 -13.35
CA GLU A 42 -10.54 -2.52 -12.18
C GLU A 42 -9.78 -1.81 -11.05
N CYS A 43 -9.79 -2.41 -9.86
CA CYS A 43 -9.07 -1.92 -8.69
C CYS A 43 -7.55 -1.81 -8.93
N VAL A 44 -6.98 -2.77 -9.65
CA VAL A 44 -5.56 -2.83 -10.01
C VAL A 44 -5.17 -1.64 -10.89
N ALA A 45 -6.06 -1.18 -11.77
CA ALA A 45 -5.78 -0.06 -12.66
C ALA A 45 -5.47 1.20 -11.84
N LEU A 46 -6.28 1.53 -10.84
CA LEU A 46 -6.00 2.69 -9.99
C LEU A 46 -4.61 2.62 -9.35
N VAL A 47 -4.25 1.47 -8.78
CA VAL A 47 -2.96 1.29 -8.10
C VAL A 47 -1.80 1.34 -9.09
N LYS A 48 -1.88 0.64 -10.22
CA LYS A 48 -0.82 0.65 -11.24
C LYS A 48 -0.60 2.03 -11.84
N GLU A 49 -1.67 2.78 -12.10
CA GLU A 49 -1.58 4.09 -12.72
C GLU A 49 -1.11 5.19 -11.77
N LYS A 50 -1.29 5.02 -10.46
CA LYS A 50 -1.07 6.08 -9.47
C LYS A 50 0.05 5.81 -8.48
N CYS A 51 0.63 4.61 -8.44
CA CYS A 51 1.62 4.23 -7.44
C CYS A 51 2.95 3.81 -8.07
N GLY A 52 4.01 4.54 -7.71
CA GLY A 52 5.38 4.30 -8.17
C GLY A 52 5.49 3.94 -9.66
N ASN A 53 6.20 2.86 -9.94
CA ASN A 53 6.37 2.28 -11.28
C ASN A 53 5.51 1.02 -11.49
N LEU A 54 4.46 0.80 -10.70
CA LEU A 54 3.67 -0.45 -10.73
C LEU A 54 3.01 -0.73 -12.08
N ARG A 55 2.77 0.29 -12.91
CA ARG A 55 2.29 0.13 -14.30
C ARG A 55 3.16 -0.82 -15.12
N GLN A 56 4.46 -0.91 -14.84
CA GLN A 56 5.40 -1.73 -15.60
C GLN A 56 5.36 -3.23 -15.21
N TYR A 57 4.69 -3.58 -14.12
CA TYR A 57 4.73 -4.93 -13.55
C TYR A 57 3.35 -5.58 -13.54
N ALA A 58 3.30 -6.84 -13.97
CA ALA A 58 2.11 -7.68 -13.74
C ALA A 58 1.89 -7.92 -12.25
N THR A 59 0.64 -8.08 -11.81
CA THR A 59 0.31 -8.34 -10.39
C THR A 59 0.94 -9.61 -9.83
N GLY A 60 1.31 -10.57 -10.68
CA GLY A 60 2.08 -11.76 -10.29
C GLY A 60 3.51 -11.47 -9.81
N LYS A 61 4.05 -10.28 -10.12
CA LYS A 61 5.33 -9.79 -9.62
C LYS A 61 5.22 -9.06 -8.28
N TRP A 62 4.02 -8.69 -7.86
CA TRP A 62 3.84 -8.01 -6.58
C TRP A 62 4.20 -8.95 -5.43
N VAL A 63 5.01 -8.43 -4.52
CA VAL A 63 5.44 -9.10 -3.30
C VAL A 63 4.62 -8.57 -2.14
N ARG A 64 4.18 -9.47 -1.27
CA ARG A 64 3.49 -9.12 -0.03
C ARG A 64 4.49 -8.47 0.93
N GLY A 65 4.27 -7.20 1.25
CA GLY A 65 5.04 -6.47 2.24
C GLY A 65 4.44 -6.53 3.66
N ARG A 66 4.54 -5.41 4.37
CA ARG A 66 4.06 -5.24 5.75
C ARG A 66 2.54 -5.32 5.85
N LYS A 67 2.03 -6.03 6.86
CA LYS A 67 0.60 -6.11 7.14
C LYS A 67 0.08 -4.78 7.65
N VAL A 68 -0.97 -4.23 7.02
CA VAL A 68 -1.42 -2.86 7.27
C VAL A 68 -1.92 -2.68 8.70
N ARG A 69 -2.79 -3.57 9.17
CA ARG A 69 -3.37 -3.52 10.53
C ARG A 69 -2.29 -3.48 11.62
N ASP A 70 -1.23 -4.27 11.45
CA ASP A 70 -0.20 -4.46 12.48
C ASP A 70 0.87 -3.34 12.42
N ASN A 71 0.89 -2.52 11.36
CA ASN A 71 1.93 -1.52 11.09
C ASN A 71 1.36 -0.12 10.84
N CYS A 72 0.14 0.17 11.32
CA CYS A 72 -0.59 1.36 10.90
C CYS A 72 0.19 2.67 11.04
N ASN A 73 0.88 2.87 12.17
CA ASN A 73 1.62 4.10 12.45
C ASN A 73 2.89 4.25 11.58
N ASN A 74 3.32 3.17 10.93
CA ASN A 74 4.56 3.11 10.16
C ASN A 74 4.32 2.98 8.65
N ILE A 75 3.06 3.00 8.22
CA ILE A 75 2.69 2.98 6.80
C ILE A 75 2.27 4.41 6.43
N PRO A 76 3.03 5.08 5.54
CA PRO A 76 2.67 6.41 5.09
C PRO A 76 1.29 6.46 4.44
N ARG A 77 0.60 7.58 4.60
CA ARG A 77 -0.58 7.89 3.80
C ARG A 77 -0.22 7.82 2.32
N TRP A 78 -1.16 7.37 1.49
CA TRP A 78 -0.98 7.15 0.05
C TRP A 78 0.00 6.02 -0.27
N THR A 79 -0.10 4.91 0.45
CA THR A 79 0.68 3.70 0.16
C THR A 79 -0.14 2.70 -0.66
N ALA A 80 0.50 2.05 -1.62
CA ALA A 80 -0.09 0.97 -2.40
C ALA A 80 -0.29 -0.27 -1.51
N ILE A 81 -1.53 -0.75 -1.41
CA ILE A 81 -1.88 -1.92 -0.61
C ILE A 81 -2.72 -2.91 -1.42
N ALA A 82 -2.60 -4.19 -1.11
CA ALA A 82 -3.42 -5.22 -1.73
C ALA A 82 -3.67 -6.40 -0.78
N THR A 83 -4.65 -7.21 -1.13
CA THR A 83 -4.80 -8.54 -0.57
C THR A 83 -3.98 -9.56 -1.36
N PHE A 84 -3.37 -10.49 -0.65
CA PHE A 84 -2.50 -11.52 -1.21
C PHE A 84 -3.06 -12.91 -0.89
N LEU A 85 -4.27 -13.21 -1.37
CA LEU A 85 -5.06 -14.36 -0.91
C LEU A 85 -4.73 -15.69 -1.61
N ASN A 86 -3.83 -15.70 -2.59
CA ASN A 86 -3.40 -16.93 -3.24
C ASN A 86 -2.30 -17.64 -2.44
N PRO A 87 -2.14 -18.97 -2.59
CA PRO A 87 -1.02 -19.71 -2.02
C PRO A 87 0.34 -19.08 -2.36
N GLY A 88 1.29 -19.17 -1.44
CA GLY A 88 2.60 -18.52 -1.59
C GLY A 88 2.53 -16.99 -1.50
N ASN A 89 1.51 -16.46 -0.80
CA ASN A 89 1.33 -15.03 -0.54
C ASN A 89 1.25 -14.19 -1.83
N LYS A 90 0.61 -14.73 -2.86
CA LYS A 90 0.46 -14.08 -4.16
C LYS A 90 -0.79 -13.22 -4.23
N TYR A 91 -0.75 -12.21 -5.09
CA TYR A 91 -1.88 -11.31 -5.32
C TYR A 91 -3.13 -12.10 -5.69
N ARG A 92 -4.22 -11.81 -4.97
CA ARG A 92 -5.60 -12.18 -5.29
C ARG A 92 -6.53 -11.37 -4.41
N GLY A 93 -7.61 -10.88 -5.00
CA GLY A 93 -8.65 -10.13 -4.31
C GLY A 93 -8.67 -8.68 -4.76
N HIS A 94 -8.28 -7.76 -3.88
CA HIS A 94 -8.46 -6.32 -4.08
C HIS A 94 -7.15 -5.55 -3.91
N ALA A 95 -7.03 -4.43 -4.62
CA ALA A 95 -5.94 -3.48 -4.50
C ALA A 95 -6.50 -2.08 -4.24
N ALA A 96 -5.82 -1.28 -3.44
CA ALA A 96 -6.28 0.05 -3.06
C ALA A 96 -5.11 0.97 -2.70
N ILE A 97 -5.40 2.26 -2.56
CA ILE A 97 -4.47 3.26 -2.02
C ILE A 97 -4.84 3.50 -0.56
N PHE A 98 -3.92 3.21 0.35
CA PHE A 98 -4.09 3.41 1.79
C PHE A 98 -4.18 4.89 2.14
N GLU A 99 -5.13 5.26 3.01
CA GLU A 99 -5.22 6.60 3.56
C GLU A 99 -4.82 6.62 5.05
N SER A 100 -5.52 5.85 5.87
CA SER A 100 -5.35 5.83 7.33
C SER A 100 -6.01 4.58 7.92
N CYS A 101 -5.65 4.20 9.15
CA CYS A 101 -6.46 3.23 9.89
C CYS A 101 -7.51 3.91 10.76
N ALA A 102 -8.50 3.12 11.13
CA ALA A 102 -9.49 3.39 12.16
C ALA A 102 -9.53 2.21 13.13
N SER A 103 -10.19 2.37 14.26
CA SER A 103 -10.37 1.27 15.24
C SER A 103 -11.09 0.05 14.64
N ASP A 104 -11.97 0.27 13.66
CA ASP A 104 -12.83 -0.75 13.05
C ASP A 104 -12.45 -1.10 11.60
N GLY A 105 -11.34 -0.59 11.07
CA GLY A 105 -10.92 -0.89 9.70
C GLY A 105 -9.81 0.01 9.15
N ILE A 106 -9.70 0.05 7.84
CA ILE A 106 -8.81 0.95 7.11
C ILE A 106 -9.60 1.84 6.16
N TRP A 107 -9.23 3.11 6.08
CA TRP A 107 -9.69 4.03 5.06
C TRP A 107 -8.77 3.93 3.85
N VAL A 108 -9.40 3.77 2.68
CA VAL A 108 -8.69 3.61 1.40
C VAL A 108 -9.39 4.41 0.31
N TYR A 109 -8.67 4.62 -0.79
CA TYR A 109 -9.24 4.97 -2.07
C TYR A 109 -9.15 3.76 -2.99
N ASP A 110 -10.27 3.37 -3.57
CA ASP A 110 -10.35 2.29 -4.53
C ASP A 110 -11.38 2.56 -5.62
N GLN A 111 -11.35 1.72 -6.65
CA GLN A 111 -12.36 1.63 -7.69
C GLN A 111 -12.55 0.15 -8.05
N TRP A 112 -13.62 -0.18 -8.77
CA TRP A 112 -13.80 -1.46 -9.47
C TRP A 112 -14.82 -1.26 -10.58
N ASN A 113 -15.02 -2.23 -11.48
CA ASN A 113 -15.81 -2.06 -12.71
C ASN A 113 -17.21 -1.40 -12.60
N THR A 114 -17.85 -1.35 -11.42
CA THR A 114 -19.13 -0.66 -11.17
C THR A 114 -19.06 0.53 -10.22
N GLN A 115 -17.89 0.84 -9.64
CA GLN A 115 -17.66 1.98 -8.75
C GLN A 115 -16.42 2.79 -9.18
N PRO A 116 -16.58 4.06 -9.63
CA PRO A 116 -15.45 4.95 -9.85
C PRO A 116 -14.72 5.26 -8.54
N VAL A 117 -13.54 5.88 -8.64
CA VAL A 117 -12.67 6.14 -7.49
C VAL A 117 -13.46 6.76 -6.34
N GLN A 118 -13.44 6.11 -5.18
CA GLN A 118 -14.17 6.54 -4.00
C GLN A 118 -13.31 6.28 -2.76
N ARG A 119 -13.42 7.19 -1.79
CA ARG A 119 -12.97 6.93 -0.42
C ARG A 119 -13.91 5.94 0.27
N ARG A 120 -13.39 4.85 0.79
CA ARG A 120 -14.17 3.78 1.42
C ARG A 120 -13.48 3.26 2.68
N LYS A 121 -14.28 2.87 3.69
CA LYS A 121 -13.77 2.11 4.84
C LYS A 121 -13.89 0.62 4.54
N ILE A 122 -12.78 -0.10 4.62
CA ILE A 122 -12.76 -1.56 4.62
C ILE A 122 -12.68 -2.02 6.08
N ARG A 123 -13.76 -2.65 6.56
CA ARG A 123 -13.89 -3.08 7.96
C ARG A 123 -12.99 -4.29 8.26
N TYR A 124 -12.48 -4.36 9.48
CA TYR A 124 -11.87 -5.58 10.03
C TYR A 124 -12.93 -6.67 10.29
N GLY A 125 -12.50 -7.92 10.39
CA GLY A 125 -13.36 -9.05 10.75
C GLY A 125 -14.35 -9.52 9.67
N ASN A 126 -14.22 -9.03 8.43
CA ASN A 126 -15.12 -9.43 7.34
C ASN A 126 -14.75 -10.80 6.74
N THR A 127 -15.02 -11.87 7.47
CA THR A 127 -14.67 -13.25 7.07
C THR A 127 -15.40 -13.73 5.81
N ASN A 128 -16.62 -13.24 5.57
CA ASN A 128 -17.43 -13.63 4.40
C ASN A 128 -16.94 -13.02 3.09
N LYS A 129 -16.17 -11.92 3.13
CA LYS A 129 -15.61 -11.26 1.94
C LYS A 129 -14.13 -10.96 2.17
N PRO A 130 -13.23 -11.95 2.04
CA PRO A 130 -11.82 -11.80 2.38
C PRO A 130 -11.08 -10.70 1.62
N ASN A 131 -11.49 -10.41 0.38
CA ASN A 131 -10.98 -9.31 -0.46
C ASN A 131 -11.43 -7.91 0.04
N TYR A 132 -12.43 -7.85 0.91
CA TYR A 132 -12.93 -6.64 1.56
C TYR A 132 -12.86 -6.76 3.09
N ASN A 133 -11.87 -7.49 3.58
CA ASN A 133 -11.52 -7.53 4.99
C ASN A 133 -10.23 -6.75 5.22
N GLY A 134 -10.28 -5.72 6.07
CA GLY A 134 -9.13 -4.89 6.43
C GLY A 134 -7.98 -5.69 7.03
N ASP A 135 -8.25 -6.88 7.59
CA ASP A 135 -7.25 -7.78 8.16
C ASP A 135 -6.30 -8.39 7.11
N ASN A 136 -6.73 -8.39 5.85
CA ASN A 136 -6.06 -9.08 4.75
C ASN A 136 -5.23 -8.16 3.84
N PHE A 137 -5.09 -6.88 4.21
CA PHE A 137 -4.31 -5.92 3.43
C PHE A 137 -2.86 -5.84 3.88
N TYR A 138 -1.97 -5.83 2.89
CA TYR A 138 -0.53 -5.68 3.04
C TYR A 138 -0.04 -4.61 2.08
N THR A 139 1.07 -3.96 2.39
CA THR A 139 1.77 -3.10 1.43
C THR A 139 2.22 -3.90 0.22
N ILE A 140 2.27 -3.23 -0.94
CA ILE A 140 2.82 -3.81 -2.16
C ILE A 140 4.30 -3.46 -2.24
N GLU A 141 5.12 -4.48 -2.51
CA GLU A 141 6.55 -4.41 -2.80
C GLU A 141 6.81 -5.11 -4.16
N LEU A 142 8.04 -5.00 -4.69
CA LEU A 142 8.47 -5.60 -5.96
C LEU A 142 9.70 -6.48 -5.78
#